data_AF-A0A917NGN0-F1
#
_entry.id   AF-A0A917NGN0-F1
#
_cell.length_a   1.000
_cell.length_b   1.000
_cell.length_c   1.000
_cell.angle_alpha   90.00
_cell.angle_beta   90.00
_cell.angle_gamma   90.00
#
_symmetry.space_group_name_H-M   'P 1'
#
loop_
_entity.id
_entity.type
_entity.pdbx_description
1 polymer ?
#
loop_
_entity_poly.entity_id
_entity_poly.type
_entity_poly.pdbx_seq_one_letter_code
_entity_poly.pdbx_strand_id
1 'polypeptide(L)'
;MTVARNARPPSVADTFVVSCIDPRFVEEPSALLQMLGRTGRYSELRIGGAALAAVDETRPAWGTALWENLAASRQLHGVRRVTFLNHRDCGAVNAWAGRKLSADPADELRVHTDLLNRAAAEVRRRHPDMEVEIKLMELDGAVQSLPCLHCAPQGLRAEVVMPPTPEPSPNRKPEAFAELVRLRSAPGAQPDAAQERELLATGIREYGLTADEARRIRGEVGAPSGAVAERDISVFLASRADARGRVGRADVSEAGRLYRRLSGGTLREQDAKARAARIASTAGLEPRAEGFWPFRSERWFRRLTAVPA
;
A
#
# COMPACT_ATOMS: atom_id res chain seq x y z
N MET A 1 54.41 -0.37 -28.39
CA MET A 1 54.20 -1.62 -27.61
C MET A 1 52.74 -1.99 -27.72
N THR A 2 52.40 -2.89 -28.64
CA THR A 2 51.03 -3.37 -28.85
C THR A 2 50.78 -4.46 -27.82
N VAL A 3 50.02 -4.15 -26.77
CA VAL A 3 49.56 -5.17 -25.83
C VAL A 3 48.56 -6.02 -26.61
N ALA A 4 49.00 -7.20 -27.06
CA ALA A 4 48.12 -8.23 -27.56
C ALA A 4 47.13 -8.57 -26.44
N ARG A 5 45.91 -8.02 -26.52
CA ARG A 5 44.80 -8.47 -25.70
C ARG A 5 44.52 -9.90 -26.16
N ASN A 6 45.00 -10.87 -25.38
CA ASN A 6 44.60 -12.27 -25.54
C ASN A 6 43.08 -12.31 -25.74
N ALA A 7 42.65 -12.88 -26.86
CA ALA A 7 41.23 -13.04 -27.17
C ALA A 7 40.59 -13.81 -26.02
N ARG A 8 39.83 -13.09 -25.19
CA ARG A 8 39.05 -13.69 -24.11
C ARG A 8 38.05 -14.63 -24.80
N PRO A 9 37.84 -15.87 -24.31
CA PRO A 9 36.76 -16.70 -24.83
C PRO A 9 35.44 -15.89 -24.78
N PRO A 10 34.50 -16.12 -25.71
CA PRO A 10 33.26 -15.35 -25.75
C PRO A 10 32.64 -15.34 -24.35
N SER A 11 32.48 -14.15 -23.78
CA SER A 11 31.93 -14.01 -22.44
C SER A 11 30.50 -14.54 -22.47
N VAL A 12 30.21 -15.55 -21.66
CA VAL A 12 28.82 -15.87 -21.31
C VAL A 12 28.25 -14.62 -20.66
N ALA A 13 27.24 -14.01 -21.29
CA ALA A 13 26.57 -12.85 -20.74
C ALA A 13 25.42 -13.34 -19.84
N ASP A 14 25.45 -12.95 -18.57
CA ASP A 14 24.46 -13.32 -17.58
C ASP A 14 23.14 -12.58 -17.80
N THR A 15 23.20 -11.36 -18.36
CA THR A 15 22.04 -10.50 -18.56
C THR A 15 22.20 -9.56 -19.76
N PHE A 16 21.08 -9.23 -20.41
CA PHE A 16 20.95 -8.14 -21.37
C PHE A 16 20.34 -6.94 -20.64
N VAL A 17 21.08 -5.84 -20.58
CA VAL A 17 20.72 -4.65 -19.81
C VAL A 17 20.23 -3.58 -20.77
N VAL A 18 19.10 -2.98 -20.44
CA VAL A 18 18.50 -1.89 -21.22
C VAL A 18 18.39 -0.67 -20.31
N SER A 19 19.11 0.40 -20.67
CA SER A 19 19.12 1.66 -19.92
C SER A 19 18.89 2.87 -20.83
N CYS A 20 18.68 4.03 -20.22
CA CYS A 20 18.43 5.25 -20.97
C CYS A 20 19.72 5.79 -21.61
N ILE A 21 19.59 6.58 -22.67
CA ILE A 21 20.69 7.36 -23.29
C ILE A 21 20.97 8.68 -22.55
N ASP A 22 20.37 8.89 -21.37
CA ASP A 22 20.50 10.14 -20.63
C ASP A 22 21.98 10.37 -20.23
N PRO A 23 22.58 11.52 -20.60
CA PRO A 23 24.00 11.76 -20.41
C PRO A 23 24.40 11.90 -18.93
N ARG A 24 23.43 12.07 -18.02
CA ARG A 24 23.70 12.07 -16.58
C ARG A 24 24.07 10.68 -16.06
N PHE A 25 23.75 9.62 -16.81
CA PHE A 25 23.79 8.24 -16.32
C PHE A 25 24.63 7.30 -17.20
N VAL A 26 25.72 7.80 -17.79
CA VAL A 26 26.53 7.02 -18.75
C VAL A 26 27.28 5.88 -18.05
N GLU A 27 27.77 6.10 -16.83
CA GLU A 27 28.66 5.19 -16.09
C GLU A 27 27.87 4.23 -15.16
N GLU A 28 26.69 4.68 -14.72
CA GLU A 28 25.89 4.13 -13.64
C GLU A 28 25.36 2.72 -13.93
N PRO A 29 24.88 2.40 -15.16
CA PRO A 29 24.52 1.02 -15.50
C PRO A 29 25.71 0.06 -15.34
N SER A 30 26.92 0.50 -15.74
CA SER A 30 28.13 -0.33 -15.63
C SER A 30 28.58 -0.48 -14.18
N ALA A 31 28.50 0.60 -13.38
CA ALA A 31 28.78 0.57 -11.95
C ALA A 31 27.80 -0.36 -11.20
N LEU A 32 26.50 -0.31 -11.52
CA LEU A 32 25.49 -1.22 -10.97
C LEU A 32 25.86 -2.68 -11.26
N LEU A 33 26.21 -3.00 -12.49
CA LEU A 33 26.54 -4.37 -12.89
C LEU A 33 27.85 -4.85 -12.24
N GLN A 34 28.82 -3.95 -12.04
CA GLN A 34 30.01 -4.26 -11.28
C GLN A 34 29.68 -4.62 -9.83
N MET A 35 28.83 -3.83 -9.16
CA MET A 35 28.39 -4.11 -7.78
C MET A 35 27.63 -5.43 -7.67
N LEU A 36 26.87 -5.81 -8.71
CA LEU A 36 26.19 -7.10 -8.80
C LEU A 36 27.12 -8.27 -9.18
N GLY A 37 28.42 -8.02 -9.31
CA GLY A 37 29.41 -9.03 -9.68
C GLY A 37 29.30 -9.50 -11.14
N ARG A 38 28.68 -8.70 -12.02
CA ARG A 38 28.43 -9.01 -13.44
C ARG A 38 29.43 -8.32 -14.37
N THR A 39 30.57 -7.84 -13.88
CA THR A 39 31.59 -7.16 -14.68
C THR A 39 32.00 -7.95 -15.92
N GLY A 40 31.78 -7.38 -17.11
CA GLY A 40 32.12 -8.02 -18.39
C GLY A 40 31.29 -9.28 -18.70
N ARG A 41 30.16 -9.49 -18.01
CA ARG A 41 29.22 -10.60 -18.21
C ARG A 41 27.82 -10.09 -18.54
N TYR A 42 27.71 -9.08 -19.37
CA TYR A 42 26.42 -8.56 -19.84
C TYR A 42 26.53 -8.04 -21.27
N SER A 43 25.39 -8.05 -21.96
CA SER A 43 25.17 -7.29 -23.18
C SER A 43 24.38 -6.04 -22.82
N GLU A 44 24.63 -4.91 -23.47
CA GLU A 44 24.04 -3.62 -23.10
C GLU A 44 23.42 -2.94 -24.33
N LEU A 45 22.22 -2.41 -24.15
CA LEU A 45 21.55 -1.52 -25.10
C LEU A 45 21.16 -0.23 -24.37
N ARG A 46 21.63 0.91 -24.86
CA ARG A 46 21.15 2.23 -24.43
C ARG A 46 20.16 2.78 -25.44
N ILE A 47 18.94 3.08 -24.99
CA ILE A 47 17.88 3.63 -25.84
C ILE A 47 17.01 4.63 -25.06
N GLY A 48 16.43 5.62 -25.75
CA GLY A 48 15.58 6.64 -25.13
C GLY A 48 14.46 6.03 -24.27
N GLY A 49 14.44 6.37 -22.98
CA GLY A 49 13.43 5.88 -22.03
C GLY A 49 13.57 4.40 -21.64
N ALA A 50 14.65 3.72 -22.05
CA ALA A 50 14.97 2.33 -21.71
C ALA A 50 13.80 1.36 -21.94
N ALA A 51 13.08 0.97 -20.88
CA ALA A 51 11.92 0.08 -20.95
C ALA A 51 10.78 0.65 -21.81
N LEU A 52 10.74 1.97 -22.01
CA LEU A 52 9.78 2.61 -22.91
C LEU A 52 9.82 2.04 -24.33
N ALA A 53 11.02 1.71 -24.83
CA ALA A 53 11.18 1.13 -26.16
C ALA A 53 10.43 -0.21 -26.33
N ALA A 54 10.16 -0.94 -25.24
CA ALA A 54 9.41 -2.18 -25.27
C ALA A 54 7.89 -1.99 -25.39
N VAL A 55 7.38 -0.78 -25.07
CA VAL A 55 5.95 -0.51 -24.84
C VAL A 55 5.41 0.57 -25.77
N ASP A 56 6.25 1.48 -26.25
CA ASP A 56 5.82 2.63 -27.04
C ASP A 56 5.46 2.26 -28.48
N GLU A 57 4.17 2.10 -28.74
CA GLU A 57 3.62 1.81 -30.06
C GLU A 57 3.78 2.99 -31.06
N THR A 58 4.02 4.21 -30.56
CA THR A 58 4.22 5.38 -31.45
C THR A 58 5.61 5.42 -32.08
N ARG A 59 6.56 4.63 -31.55
CA ARG A 59 7.95 4.53 -32.01
C ARG A 59 8.32 3.07 -32.27
N PRO A 60 7.70 2.40 -33.25
CA PRO A 60 7.87 0.95 -33.47
C PRO A 60 9.33 0.56 -33.76
N ALA A 61 10.10 1.43 -34.42
CA ALA A 61 11.52 1.19 -34.68
C ALA A 61 12.37 1.01 -33.40
N TRP A 62 11.99 1.66 -32.30
CA TRP A 62 12.69 1.50 -31.01
C TRP A 62 12.45 0.10 -30.44
N GLY A 63 11.21 -0.38 -30.52
CA GLY A 63 10.86 -1.74 -30.15
C GLY A 63 11.58 -2.76 -31.02
N THR A 64 11.58 -2.58 -32.35
CA THR A 64 12.31 -3.46 -33.27
C THR A 64 13.78 -3.57 -32.90
N ALA A 65 14.47 -2.43 -32.72
CA ALA A 65 15.88 -2.41 -32.33
C ALA A 65 16.11 -3.15 -30.99
N LEU A 66 15.25 -2.93 -30.00
CA LEU A 66 15.33 -3.62 -28.71
C LEU A 66 15.20 -5.15 -28.87
N TRP A 67 14.18 -5.62 -29.60
CA TRP A 67 13.91 -7.05 -29.72
C TRP A 67 14.95 -7.78 -30.56
N GLU A 68 15.43 -7.17 -31.64
CA GLU A 68 16.50 -7.74 -32.48
C GLU A 68 17.82 -7.83 -31.71
N ASN A 69 18.18 -6.81 -30.93
CA ASN A 69 19.39 -6.85 -30.08
C ASN A 69 19.27 -7.84 -28.92
N LEU A 70 18.08 -8.00 -28.34
CA LEU A 70 17.82 -9.03 -27.34
C LEU A 70 18.00 -10.42 -27.95
N ALA A 71 17.38 -10.69 -29.10
CA ALA A 71 17.50 -11.96 -29.80
C ALA A 71 18.96 -12.28 -30.18
N ALA A 72 19.69 -11.30 -30.72
CA ALA A 72 21.11 -11.43 -31.03
C ALA A 72 21.94 -11.72 -29.77
N SER A 73 21.68 -11.03 -28.66
CA SER A 73 22.39 -11.26 -27.38
C SER A 73 22.14 -12.67 -26.83
N ARG A 74 20.92 -13.19 -26.95
CA ARG A 74 20.60 -14.58 -26.60
C ARG A 74 21.38 -15.57 -27.46
N GLN A 75 21.39 -15.35 -28.77
CA GLN A 75 22.06 -16.24 -29.72
C GLN A 75 23.58 -16.23 -29.59
N LEU A 76 24.19 -15.05 -29.44
CA LEU A 76 25.64 -14.87 -29.47
C LEU A 76 26.29 -15.07 -28.10
N HIS A 77 25.58 -14.73 -27.01
CA HIS A 77 26.16 -14.67 -25.67
C HIS A 77 25.40 -15.50 -24.64
N GLY A 78 24.35 -16.21 -25.04
CA GLY A 78 23.61 -17.14 -24.17
C GLY A 78 22.78 -16.46 -23.09
N VAL A 79 22.41 -15.19 -23.26
CA VAL A 79 21.67 -14.42 -22.25
C VAL A 79 20.34 -15.11 -21.88
N ARG A 80 20.09 -15.25 -20.58
CA ARG A 80 18.83 -15.80 -20.02
C ARG A 80 18.01 -14.78 -19.22
N ARG A 81 18.52 -13.56 -19.05
CA ARG A 81 17.92 -12.52 -18.21
C ARG A 81 17.91 -11.15 -18.88
N VAL A 82 16.80 -10.42 -18.81
CA VAL A 82 16.74 -8.99 -19.18
C VAL A 82 16.68 -8.14 -17.92
N THR A 83 17.51 -7.09 -17.84
CA THR A 83 17.43 -6.08 -16.78
C THR A 83 17.04 -4.73 -17.40
N PHE A 84 15.86 -4.21 -17.06
CA PHE A 84 15.48 -2.85 -17.41
C PHE A 84 15.87 -1.89 -16.29
N LEU A 85 16.62 -0.84 -16.63
CA LEU A 85 17.02 0.23 -15.72
C LEU A 85 16.47 1.57 -16.24
N ASN A 86 15.33 1.98 -15.69
CA ASN A 86 14.83 3.34 -15.87
C ASN A 86 15.52 4.28 -14.88
N HIS A 87 15.37 5.59 -15.09
CA HIS A 87 15.79 6.60 -14.12
C HIS A 87 14.70 7.66 -13.94
N ARG A 88 14.75 8.39 -12.83
CA ARG A 88 13.90 9.56 -12.57
C ARG A 88 14.22 10.75 -13.46
N ASP A 89 13.24 11.62 -13.62
CA ASP A 89 13.28 12.80 -14.47
C ASP A 89 13.69 12.45 -15.91
N CYS A 90 13.09 11.38 -16.44
CA CYS A 90 13.38 10.90 -17.79
C CYS A 90 12.61 11.70 -18.86
N GLY A 91 13.34 12.43 -19.70
CA GLY A 91 12.73 13.24 -20.76
C GLY A 91 11.88 12.45 -21.75
N ALA A 92 12.30 11.22 -22.11
CA ALA A 92 11.55 10.37 -23.02
C ALA A 92 10.22 9.88 -22.40
N VAL A 93 10.23 9.52 -21.12
CA VAL A 93 9.02 9.08 -20.40
C VAL A 93 8.08 10.26 -20.15
N ASN A 94 8.61 11.45 -19.85
CA ASN A 94 7.80 12.68 -19.78
C ASN A 94 7.10 12.99 -21.11
N ALA A 95 7.83 12.88 -22.23
CA ALA A 95 7.27 13.10 -23.56
C ALA A 95 6.18 12.08 -23.90
N TRP A 96 6.39 10.81 -23.56
CA TRP A 96 5.40 9.75 -23.74
C TRP A 96 4.16 9.93 -22.85
N ALA A 97 4.35 10.33 -21.58
CA ALA A 97 3.26 10.60 -20.66
C ALA A 97 2.52 11.92 -20.96
N GLY A 98 3.05 12.75 -21.85
CA GLY A 98 2.49 14.06 -22.21
C GLY A 98 2.57 15.11 -21.10
N ARG A 99 3.35 14.87 -20.05
CA ARG A 99 3.49 15.77 -18.88
C ARG A 99 4.80 15.54 -18.14
N LYS A 100 5.21 16.54 -17.35
CA LYS A 100 6.39 16.45 -16.49
C LYS A 100 6.07 15.62 -15.25
N LEU A 101 6.64 14.42 -15.16
CA LEU A 101 6.43 13.50 -14.05
C LEU A 101 7.24 13.90 -12.81
N SER A 102 8.42 14.50 -12.99
CA SER A 102 9.32 14.90 -11.90
C SER A 102 8.75 15.99 -10.97
N ALA A 103 7.57 16.54 -11.27
CA ALA A 103 6.83 17.41 -10.36
C ALA A 103 6.21 16.67 -9.16
N ASP A 104 5.95 15.36 -9.31
CA ASP A 104 5.40 14.50 -8.26
C ASP A 104 6.16 13.16 -8.24
N PRO A 105 7.10 12.97 -7.29
CA PRO A 105 7.89 11.74 -7.21
C PRO A 105 7.07 10.46 -6.99
N ALA A 106 5.92 10.54 -6.32
CA ALA A 106 5.08 9.37 -6.08
C ALA A 106 4.37 8.93 -7.36
N ASP A 107 3.86 9.90 -8.12
CA ASP A 107 3.25 9.66 -9.41
C ASP A 107 4.27 9.21 -10.47
N GLU A 108 5.46 9.80 -10.50
CA GLU A 108 6.56 9.36 -11.36
C GLU A 108 6.94 7.90 -11.08
N LEU A 109 7.07 7.54 -9.79
CA LEU A 109 7.36 6.17 -9.38
C LEU A 109 6.29 5.20 -9.90
N ARG A 110 5.01 5.57 -9.76
CA ARG A 110 3.88 4.78 -10.27
C ARG A 110 3.97 4.59 -11.78
N VAL A 111 4.19 5.67 -12.54
CA VAL A 111 4.29 5.61 -14.01
C VAL A 111 5.46 4.74 -14.47
N HIS A 112 6.65 4.88 -13.87
CA HIS A 112 7.79 4.02 -14.21
C HIS A 112 7.54 2.56 -13.80
N THR A 113 6.90 2.31 -12.66
CA THR A 113 6.55 0.95 -12.22
C THR A 113 5.60 0.27 -13.20
N ASP A 114 4.54 0.98 -13.63
CA ASP A 114 3.59 0.47 -14.61
C ASP A 114 4.26 0.20 -15.96
N LEU A 115 5.10 1.14 -16.43
CA LEU A 115 5.83 1.01 -17.68
C LEU A 115 6.78 -0.20 -17.67
N LEU A 116 7.55 -0.36 -16.58
CA LEU A 116 8.49 -1.46 -16.41
C LEU A 116 7.78 -2.82 -16.33
N ASN A 117 6.63 -2.89 -15.66
CA ASN A 117 5.83 -4.11 -15.62
C ASN A 117 5.27 -4.47 -17.01
N ARG A 118 4.84 -3.49 -17.82
CA ARG A 118 4.41 -3.74 -19.21
C ARG A 118 5.57 -4.25 -20.07
N ALA A 119 6.76 -3.65 -19.94
CA ALA A 119 7.96 -4.13 -20.63
C ALA A 119 8.32 -5.57 -20.22
N ALA A 120 8.23 -5.89 -18.93
CA ALA A 120 8.46 -7.24 -18.42
C ALA A 120 7.44 -8.25 -18.98
N ALA A 121 6.15 -7.88 -19.06
CA ALA A 121 5.13 -8.70 -19.69
C ALA A 121 5.47 -8.98 -21.17
N GLU A 122 5.96 -7.99 -21.89
CA GLU A 122 6.31 -8.11 -23.31
C GLU A 122 7.52 -9.03 -23.55
N VAL A 123 8.53 -8.96 -22.67
CA VAL A 123 9.65 -9.93 -22.66
C VAL A 123 9.12 -11.34 -22.44
N ARG A 124 8.31 -11.56 -21.40
CA ARG A 124 7.77 -12.88 -21.07
C ARG A 124 6.85 -13.45 -22.15
N ARG A 125 6.12 -12.58 -22.87
CA ARG A 125 5.29 -12.98 -24.00
C ARG A 125 6.12 -13.51 -25.16
N ARG A 126 7.28 -12.89 -25.45
CA ARG A 126 8.19 -13.31 -26.54
C ARG A 126 9.10 -14.46 -26.15
N HIS A 127 9.54 -14.45 -24.90
CA HIS A 127 10.55 -15.35 -24.37
C HIS A 127 10.13 -15.84 -22.97
N PRO A 128 9.23 -16.83 -22.88
CA PRO A 128 8.70 -17.35 -21.61
C PRO A 128 9.76 -17.98 -20.68
N ASP A 129 10.94 -18.28 -21.20
CA ASP A 129 12.05 -18.85 -20.44
C ASP A 129 12.99 -17.79 -19.82
N MET A 130 12.78 -16.50 -20.14
CA MET A 130 13.64 -15.44 -19.63
C MET A 130 13.25 -14.97 -18.23
N GLU A 131 14.28 -14.73 -17.42
CA GLU A 131 14.18 -13.94 -16.20
C GLU A 131 14.14 -12.45 -16.54
N VAL A 132 13.39 -11.68 -15.76
CA VAL A 132 13.31 -10.23 -15.92
C VAL A 132 13.64 -9.57 -14.59
N GLU A 133 14.43 -8.50 -14.62
CA GLU A 133 14.66 -7.60 -13.51
C GLU A 133 14.22 -6.20 -13.94
N ILE A 134 13.47 -5.50 -13.09
CA ILE A 134 13.10 -4.10 -13.33
C ILE A 134 13.59 -3.23 -12.18
N LYS A 135 14.24 -2.13 -12.53
CA LYS A 135 14.90 -1.23 -11.59
C LYS A 135 14.63 0.22 -11.96
N LEU A 136 14.57 1.07 -10.95
CA LEU A 136 14.51 2.52 -11.10
C LEU A 136 15.71 3.15 -10.40
N MET A 137 16.38 4.05 -11.10
CA MET A 137 17.51 4.82 -10.60
C MET A 137 17.09 6.24 -10.22
N GLU A 138 17.53 6.69 -9.06
CA GLU A 138 17.41 8.06 -8.57
C GLU A 138 18.47 8.97 -9.22
N LEU A 139 18.32 10.28 -9.06
CA LEU A 139 19.24 11.26 -9.68
C LEU A 139 20.66 11.26 -9.07
N ASP A 140 20.83 10.70 -7.88
CA ASP A 140 22.10 10.51 -7.21
C ASP A 140 22.77 9.16 -7.57
N GLY A 141 22.16 8.38 -8.47
CA GLY A 141 22.64 7.07 -8.88
C GLY A 141 22.18 5.92 -7.97
N ALA A 142 21.42 6.18 -6.89
CA ALA A 142 20.86 5.11 -6.09
C ALA A 142 19.84 4.29 -6.89
N VAL A 143 19.95 2.95 -6.85
CA VAL A 143 19.10 2.06 -7.63
C VAL A 143 18.19 1.24 -6.72
N GLN A 144 16.88 1.34 -6.94
CA GLN A 144 15.89 0.50 -6.31
C GLN A 144 15.39 -0.58 -7.27
N SER A 145 15.23 -1.81 -6.75
CA SER A 145 14.53 -2.88 -7.48
C SER A 145 13.03 -2.73 -7.24
N LEU A 146 12.23 -2.82 -8.31
CA LEU A 146 10.78 -2.62 -8.22
C LEU A 146 10.02 -3.96 -8.20
N PRO A 147 8.85 -4.02 -7.54
CA PRO A 147 7.98 -5.19 -7.61
C PRO A 147 7.56 -5.46 -9.04
N CYS A 148 7.79 -6.70 -9.49
CA CYS A 148 7.51 -7.11 -10.85
C CYS A 148 6.54 -8.27 -10.90
N LEU A 149 5.36 -8.02 -11.46
CA LEU A 149 4.27 -8.98 -11.57
C LEU A 149 4.58 -10.10 -12.58
N HIS A 150 5.57 -9.90 -13.44
CA HIS A 150 5.92 -10.80 -14.54
C HIS A 150 7.31 -11.44 -14.41
N CYS A 151 8.06 -11.14 -13.34
CA CYS A 151 9.46 -11.55 -13.19
C CYS A 151 9.65 -12.88 -12.45
N ALA A 152 8.60 -13.45 -11.84
CA ALA A 152 8.67 -14.78 -11.23
C ALA A 152 8.82 -15.87 -12.32
N PRO A 153 9.78 -16.81 -12.19
CA PRO A 153 9.95 -17.89 -13.15
C PRO A 153 8.71 -18.77 -13.20
N GLN A 154 8.24 -19.12 -14.41
CA GLN A 154 7.25 -20.18 -14.59
C GLN A 154 7.91 -21.53 -14.25
N GLY A 155 7.83 -21.90 -12.96
CA GLY A 155 8.43 -23.11 -12.41
C GLY A 155 8.18 -23.30 -10.92
N LEU A 156 7.95 -22.21 -10.18
CA LEU A 156 7.23 -22.21 -8.91
C LEU A 156 6.40 -20.94 -8.90
N ARG A 157 5.14 -21.06 -9.27
CA ARG A 157 4.17 -20.04 -8.88
C ARG A 157 4.04 -20.16 -7.37
N ALA A 158 4.73 -19.30 -6.64
CA ALA A 158 4.06 -18.72 -5.48
C ALA A 158 2.87 -17.99 -6.08
N GLU A 159 1.72 -18.66 -6.14
CA GLU A 159 0.48 -17.94 -6.26
C GLU A 159 0.51 -16.93 -5.13
N VAL A 160 0.28 -15.67 -5.49
CA VAL A 160 -0.41 -14.80 -4.55
C VAL A 160 -1.73 -15.53 -4.33
N VAL A 161 -1.75 -16.36 -3.30
CA VAL A 161 -2.98 -16.63 -2.57
C VAL A 161 -3.32 -15.27 -1.97
N MET A 162 -3.94 -14.41 -2.79
CA MET A 162 -5.14 -13.76 -2.27
C MET A 162 -5.88 -14.92 -1.63
N PRO A 163 -6.17 -14.88 -0.32
CA PRO A 163 -7.01 -15.92 0.24
C PRO A 163 -8.17 -16.09 -0.75
N PRO A 164 -8.50 -17.31 -1.19
CA PRO A 164 -9.77 -17.49 -1.88
C PRO A 164 -10.77 -16.70 -1.04
N THR A 165 -11.62 -15.87 -1.65
CA THR A 165 -12.88 -15.56 -0.97
C THR A 165 -13.36 -16.94 -0.52
N PRO A 166 -13.32 -17.26 0.78
CA PRO A 166 -13.42 -18.63 1.18
C PRO A 166 -14.78 -19.03 0.66
N GLU A 167 -14.84 -20.02 -0.22
CA GLU A 167 -16.07 -20.77 -0.27
C GLU A 167 -16.31 -21.17 1.19
N PRO A 168 -17.47 -20.78 1.76
CA PRO A 168 -17.71 -20.98 3.16
C PRO A 168 -17.46 -22.46 3.44
N SER A 169 -16.58 -22.75 4.41
CA SER A 169 -16.36 -24.13 4.86
C SER A 169 -17.72 -24.83 4.96
N PRO A 170 -17.87 -26.09 4.52
CA PRO A 170 -19.14 -26.80 4.67
C PRO A 170 -19.60 -26.88 6.15
N ASN A 171 -18.70 -26.58 7.09
CA ASN A 171 -18.95 -26.45 8.53
C ASN A 171 -18.83 -25.01 9.05
N ARG A 172 -18.95 -23.98 8.20
CA ARG A 172 -18.87 -22.55 8.57
C ARG A 172 -20.08 -22.16 9.42
N LYS A 173 -19.87 -21.87 10.70
CA LYS A 173 -20.94 -21.58 11.67
C LYS A 173 -20.66 -20.27 12.44
N PRO A 174 -20.81 -19.10 11.79
CA PRO A 174 -20.46 -17.80 12.39
C PRO A 174 -21.35 -17.46 13.58
N GLU A 175 -22.64 -17.84 13.54
CA GLU A 175 -23.58 -17.60 14.64
C GLU A 175 -23.25 -18.45 15.88
N ALA A 176 -22.88 -19.71 15.67
CA ALA A 176 -22.46 -20.59 16.77
C ALA A 176 -21.12 -20.15 17.38
N PHE A 177 -20.21 -19.62 16.57
CA PHE A 177 -18.97 -19.02 17.07
C PHE A 177 -19.24 -17.73 17.84
N ALA A 178 -20.17 -16.88 17.36
CA ALA A 178 -20.60 -15.69 18.11
C ALA A 178 -21.17 -16.07 19.49
N GLU A 179 -21.92 -17.17 19.57
CA GLU A 179 -22.43 -17.68 20.85
C GLU A 179 -21.31 -18.19 21.77
N LEU A 180 -20.31 -18.89 21.22
CA LEU A 180 -19.10 -19.27 21.97
C LEU A 180 -18.34 -18.05 22.49
N VAL A 181 -18.19 -17.00 21.67
CA VAL A 181 -17.57 -15.74 22.08
C VAL A 181 -18.38 -15.10 23.22
N ARG A 182 -19.72 -15.08 23.15
CA ARG A 182 -20.57 -14.56 24.24
C ARG A 182 -20.42 -15.37 25.53
N LEU A 183 -20.37 -16.69 25.43
CA LEU A 183 -20.20 -17.59 26.58
C LEU A 183 -18.83 -17.46 27.24
N ARG A 184 -17.76 -17.24 26.46
CA ARG A 184 -16.38 -17.10 26.96
C ARG A 184 -15.99 -15.68 27.33
N SER A 185 -16.71 -14.67 26.84
CA SER A 185 -16.50 -13.28 27.20
C SER A 185 -17.25 -12.97 28.50
N ALA A 186 -16.56 -13.05 29.63
CA ALA A 186 -17.11 -12.55 30.88
C ALA A 186 -17.25 -11.01 30.81
N PRO A 187 -18.37 -10.42 31.27
CA PRO A 187 -18.55 -8.97 31.26
C PRO A 187 -17.41 -8.28 32.03
N GLY A 188 -16.67 -7.41 31.35
CA GLY A 188 -15.59 -6.62 31.96
C GLY A 188 -14.25 -7.35 32.17
N ALA A 189 -14.13 -8.62 31.76
CA ALA A 189 -12.84 -9.31 31.75
C ALA A 189 -12.10 -9.04 30.43
N GLN A 190 -10.89 -8.48 30.51
CA GLN A 190 -10.01 -8.41 29.36
C GLN A 190 -9.39 -9.80 29.18
N PRO A 191 -9.65 -10.51 28.06
CA PRO A 191 -9.10 -11.84 27.88
C PRO A 191 -7.58 -11.76 27.90
N ASP A 192 -6.93 -12.70 28.57
CA ASP A 192 -5.48 -12.82 28.47
C ASP A 192 -5.11 -13.14 27.00
N ALA A 193 -3.92 -12.71 26.57
CA ALA A 193 -3.51 -12.86 25.17
C ALA A 193 -3.45 -14.33 24.70
N ALA A 194 -3.26 -15.29 25.60
CA ALA A 194 -3.30 -16.72 25.30
C ALA A 194 -4.75 -17.23 25.16
N GLN A 195 -5.66 -16.82 26.04
CA GLN A 195 -7.10 -17.10 25.94
C GLN A 195 -7.71 -16.49 24.67
N GLU A 196 -7.28 -15.29 24.30
CA GLU A 196 -7.70 -14.64 23.06
C GLU A 196 -7.21 -15.41 21.83
N ARG A 197 -5.94 -15.83 21.83
CA ARG A 197 -5.37 -16.66 20.76
C ARG A 197 -6.07 -18.00 20.65
N GLU A 198 -6.38 -18.63 21.79
CA GLU A 198 -7.09 -19.91 21.83
C GLU A 198 -8.52 -19.78 21.29
N LEU A 199 -9.27 -18.76 21.70
CA LEU A 199 -10.62 -18.50 21.21
C LEU A 199 -10.63 -18.28 19.69
N LEU A 200 -9.67 -17.52 19.16
CA LEU A 200 -9.54 -17.32 17.71
C LEU A 200 -9.12 -18.61 17.00
N ALA A 201 -8.23 -19.40 17.59
CA ALA A 201 -7.83 -20.70 17.05
C ALA A 201 -9.00 -21.69 17.03
N THR A 202 -9.88 -21.69 18.05
CA THR A 202 -11.12 -22.47 18.08
C THR A 202 -12.04 -22.06 16.93
N GLY A 203 -12.20 -20.76 16.66
CA GLY A 203 -13.00 -20.25 15.54
C GLY A 203 -12.52 -20.76 14.18
N ILE A 204 -11.20 -20.88 14.01
CA ILE A 204 -10.59 -21.39 12.79
C ILE A 204 -10.76 -22.91 12.67
N ARG A 205 -10.45 -23.65 13.75
CA ARG A 205 -10.39 -25.12 13.72
C ARG A 205 -11.76 -25.80 13.75
N GLU A 206 -12.70 -25.27 14.53
CA GLU A 206 -13.96 -25.95 14.84
C GLU A 206 -15.17 -25.33 14.12
N TYR A 207 -15.12 -24.02 13.87
CA TYR A 207 -16.24 -23.25 13.29
C TYR A 207 -16.01 -22.85 11.83
N GLY A 208 -14.89 -23.28 11.24
CA GLY A 208 -14.56 -23.08 9.83
C GLY A 208 -14.45 -21.61 9.42
N LEU A 209 -14.10 -20.73 10.37
CA LEU A 209 -13.91 -19.30 10.14
C LEU A 209 -12.49 -18.98 9.72
N THR A 210 -12.32 -17.93 8.94
CA THR A 210 -11.00 -17.30 8.78
C THR A 210 -10.58 -16.57 10.07
N ALA A 211 -9.28 -16.32 10.23
CA ALA A 211 -8.77 -15.55 11.37
C ALA A 211 -9.36 -14.13 11.41
N ASP A 212 -9.63 -13.53 10.24
CA ASP A 212 -10.24 -12.21 10.12
C ASP A 212 -11.72 -12.24 10.49
N GLU A 213 -12.46 -13.28 10.10
CA GLU A 213 -13.85 -13.50 10.51
C GLU A 213 -13.98 -13.73 12.02
N ALA A 214 -13.12 -14.57 12.61
CA ALA A 214 -13.12 -14.80 14.05
C ALA A 214 -12.79 -13.52 14.83
N ARG A 215 -11.83 -12.71 14.35
CA ARG A 215 -11.50 -11.40 14.95
C ARG A 215 -12.63 -10.39 14.79
N ARG A 216 -13.28 -10.34 13.63
CA ARG A 216 -14.43 -9.46 13.37
C ARG A 216 -15.62 -9.84 14.25
N ILE A 217 -16.01 -11.11 14.28
CA ILE A 217 -17.12 -11.60 15.13
C ILE A 217 -16.79 -11.35 16.60
N ARG A 218 -15.55 -11.58 17.04
CA ARG A 218 -15.12 -11.21 18.40
C ARG A 218 -15.16 -9.70 18.64
N GLY A 219 -14.81 -8.90 17.64
CA GLY A 219 -14.89 -7.45 17.70
C GLY A 219 -16.33 -6.94 17.72
N GLU A 220 -17.25 -7.60 17.03
CA GLU A 220 -18.69 -7.27 16.99
C GLU A 220 -19.42 -7.73 18.26
N VAL A 221 -19.05 -8.91 18.78
CA VAL A 221 -19.60 -9.47 20.03
C VAL A 221 -18.94 -8.84 21.28
N GLY A 222 -17.67 -8.43 21.17
CA GLY A 222 -16.88 -7.80 22.23
C GLY A 222 -16.83 -6.27 22.18
N ALA A 223 -17.38 -5.64 21.13
CA ALA A 223 -17.69 -4.22 21.15
C ALA A 223 -19.11 -4.03 21.69
N PRO A 224 -19.30 -3.21 22.73
CA PRO A 224 -20.60 -2.59 22.93
C PRO A 224 -20.87 -1.67 21.74
N SER A 225 -21.82 -2.09 20.90
CA SER A 225 -22.80 -1.25 20.20
C SER A 225 -22.53 0.26 20.22
N GLY A 226 -21.89 0.78 19.18
CA GLY A 226 -21.75 2.23 18.97
C GLY A 226 -23.11 2.94 18.96
N ALA A 227 -24.18 2.27 18.50
CA ALA A 227 -25.53 2.81 18.50
C ALA A 227 -26.15 2.95 19.91
N VAL A 228 -25.88 2.01 20.82
CA VAL A 228 -26.33 2.10 22.22
C VAL A 228 -25.53 3.15 22.96
N ALA A 229 -24.20 3.19 22.77
CA ALA A 229 -23.35 4.22 23.36
C ALA A 229 -23.75 5.63 22.87
N GLU A 230 -24.05 5.81 21.58
CA GLU A 230 -24.53 7.09 21.05
C GLU A 230 -25.90 7.49 21.61
N ARG A 231 -26.80 6.51 21.81
CA ARG A 231 -28.10 6.74 22.44
C ARG A 231 -27.94 7.17 23.90
N ASP A 232 -27.08 6.50 24.67
CA ASP A 232 -26.82 6.83 26.07
C ASP A 232 -26.15 8.20 26.23
N ILE A 233 -25.22 8.53 25.32
CA ILE A 233 -24.60 9.86 25.29
C ILE A 233 -25.60 10.95 24.90
N SER A 234 -26.50 10.69 23.95
CA SER A 234 -27.57 11.63 23.60
C SER A 234 -28.51 11.89 24.78
N VAL A 235 -28.93 10.84 25.49
CA VAL A 235 -29.75 10.96 26.70
C VAL A 235 -29.02 11.73 27.81
N PHE A 236 -27.73 11.43 28.02
CA PHE A 236 -26.91 12.15 28.99
C PHE A 236 -26.81 13.64 28.66
N LEU A 237 -26.52 14.00 27.42
CA LEU A 237 -26.41 15.39 26.98
C LEU A 237 -27.74 16.14 27.09
N ALA A 238 -28.85 15.49 26.73
CA ALA A 238 -30.19 16.05 26.89
C ALA A 238 -30.53 16.33 28.36
N SER A 239 -30.11 15.44 29.29
CA SER A 239 -30.30 15.64 30.73
C SER A 239 -29.51 16.81 31.32
N ARG A 240 -28.43 17.24 30.65
CA ARG A 240 -27.56 18.36 31.06
C ARG A 240 -27.90 19.68 30.35
N ALA A 241 -28.80 19.64 29.38
CA ALA A 241 -29.20 20.83 28.64
C ALA A 241 -29.96 21.81 29.54
N ASP A 242 -29.78 23.11 29.32
CA ASP A 242 -30.58 24.12 29.99
C ASP A 242 -32.04 24.15 29.47
N ALA A 243 -32.91 24.96 30.09
CA ALA A 243 -34.31 25.08 29.67
C ALA A 243 -34.50 25.55 28.21
N ARG A 244 -33.44 26.00 27.53
CA ARG A 244 -33.44 26.38 26.11
C ARG A 244 -32.80 25.32 25.22
N GLY A 245 -32.53 24.11 25.73
CA GLY A 245 -31.93 23.00 24.98
C GLY A 245 -30.43 23.16 24.74
N ARG A 246 -29.71 23.96 25.55
CA ARG A 246 -28.30 24.28 25.30
C ARG A 246 -27.34 23.54 26.23
N VAL A 247 -26.23 23.03 25.69
CA VAL A 247 -25.17 22.31 26.43
C VAL A 247 -23.86 23.10 26.52
N GLY A 248 -23.17 23.00 27.65
CA GLY A 248 -21.89 23.66 27.89
C GLY A 248 -20.67 22.85 27.44
N ARG A 249 -19.50 23.49 27.42
CA ARG A 249 -18.23 22.83 27.04
C ARG A 249 -17.86 21.73 28.03
N ALA A 250 -18.16 21.93 29.31
CA ALA A 250 -17.91 20.96 30.35
C ALA A 250 -18.75 19.69 30.13
N ASP A 251 -20.04 19.84 29.81
CA ASP A 251 -20.98 18.75 29.56
C ASP A 251 -20.53 17.90 28.35
N VAL A 252 -20.13 18.54 27.26
CA VAL A 252 -19.59 17.85 26.07
C VAL A 252 -18.26 17.14 26.36
N SER A 253 -17.42 17.72 27.21
CA SER A 253 -16.16 17.08 27.62
C SER A 253 -16.39 15.86 28.50
N GLU A 254 -17.38 15.93 29.40
CA GLU A 254 -17.79 14.80 30.25
C GLU A 254 -18.45 13.69 29.43
N ALA A 255 -19.33 14.06 28.50
CA ALA A 255 -19.92 13.15 27.52
C ALA A 255 -18.85 12.45 26.67
N GLY A 256 -17.80 13.16 26.23
CA GLY A 256 -16.68 12.55 25.51
C GLY A 256 -15.92 11.51 26.35
N ARG A 257 -15.71 11.77 27.64
CA ARG A 257 -15.10 10.78 28.56
C ARG A 257 -16.03 9.59 28.79
N LEU A 258 -17.34 9.82 28.91
CA LEU A 258 -18.33 8.75 29.03
C LEU A 258 -18.37 7.89 27.76
N TYR A 259 -18.40 8.52 26.58
CA TYR A 259 -18.37 7.83 25.29
C TYR A 259 -17.13 6.95 25.16
N ARG A 260 -15.96 7.49 25.51
CA ARG A 260 -14.70 6.72 25.51
C ARG A 260 -14.79 5.50 26.42
N ARG A 261 -15.42 5.60 27.60
CA ARG A 261 -15.61 4.45 28.50
C ARG A 261 -16.59 3.42 27.92
N LEU A 262 -17.71 3.88 27.36
CA LEU A 262 -18.73 3.01 26.77
C LEU A 262 -18.23 2.30 25.49
N SER A 263 -17.31 2.92 24.75
CA SER A 263 -16.70 2.38 23.52
C SER A 263 -15.37 1.67 23.74
N GLY A 264 -15.07 1.21 24.97
CA GLY A 264 -13.88 0.38 25.23
C GLY A 264 -12.54 1.12 25.36
N GLY A 265 -12.54 2.44 25.53
CA GLY A 265 -11.37 3.20 26.01
C GLY A 265 -10.31 3.57 24.97
N THR A 266 -10.42 3.06 23.74
CA THR A 266 -9.38 3.12 22.68
C THR A 266 -9.33 4.46 21.93
N LEU A 267 -10.40 5.25 21.94
CA LEU A 267 -10.43 6.56 21.29
C LEU A 267 -9.57 7.60 22.02
N ARG A 268 -8.87 8.45 21.26
CA ARG A 268 -8.20 9.61 21.84
C ARG A 268 -9.24 10.55 22.44
N GLU A 269 -8.88 11.24 23.52
CA GLU A 269 -9.80 12.10 24.25
C GLU A 269 -10.40 13.22 23.37
N GLN A 270 -9.60 13.78 22.47
CA GLN A 270 -10.05 14.79 21.52
C GLN A 270 -11.09 14.25 20.55
N ASP A 271 -10.88 13.04 20.02
CA ASP A 271 -11.79 12.40 19.07
C ASP A 271 -13.12 12.02 19.74
N ALA A 272 -13.06 11.51 20.98
CA ALA A 272 -14.24 11.18 21.76
C ALA A 272 -15.07 12.43 22.09
N LYS A 273 -14.40 13.55 22.41
CA LYS A 273 -15.05 14.85 22.63
C LYS A 273 -15.68 15.42 21.36
N ALA A 274 -15.01 15.31 20.23
CA ALA A 274 -15.55 15.70 18.93
C ALA A 274 -16.78 14.84 18.55
N ARG A 275 -16.75 13.53 18.86
CA ARG A 275 -17.89 12.63 18.66
C ARG A 275 -19.09 13.04 19.52
N ALA A 276 -18.89 13.32 20.81
CA ALA A 276 -19.95 13.81 21.70
C ALA A 276 -20.56 15.15 21.23
N ALA A 277 -19.75 16.07 20.69
CA ALA A 277 -20.25 17.32 20.13
C ALA A 277 -21.15 17.09 18.90
N ARG A 278 -20.80 16.13 18.03
CA ARG A 278 -21.65 15.74 16.89
C ARG A 278 -22.95 15.09 17.34
N ILE A 279 -22.90 14.21 18.34
CA ILE A 279 -24.10 13.59 18.93
C ILE A 279 -25.06 14.67 19.47
N ALA A 280 -24.54 15.68 20.18
CA ALA A 280 -25.34 16.82 20.64
C ALA A 280 -26.04 17.54 19.47
N SER A 281 -25.31 17.82 18.39
CA SER A 281 -25.86 18.48 17.20
C SER A 281 -26.94 17.63 16.51
N THR A 282 -26.73 16.32 16.39
CA THR A 282 -27.72 15.39 15.80
C THR A 282 -28.96 15.25 16.68
N ALA A 283 -28.81 15.36 18.00
CA ALA A 283 -29.92 15.37 18.97
C ALA A 283 -30.69 16.71 19.05
N GLY A 284 -30.30 17.70 18.24
CA GLY A 284 -30.95 19.03 18.23
C GLY A 284 -30.55 19.92 19.41
N LEU A 285 -29.46 19.62 20.12
CA LEU A 285 -28.96 20.43 21.22
C LEU A 285 -28.03 21.54 20.72
N GLU A 286 -28.22 22.74 21.23
CA GLU A 286 -27.45 23.93 20.83
C GLU A 286 -26.26 24.18 21.78
N PRO A 287 -25.17 24.81 21.31
CA PRO A 287 -24.07 25.17 22.19
C PRO A 287 -24.39 26.39 23.05
N ARG A 288 -24.05 26.33 24.35
CA ARG A 288 -24.09 27.52 25.21
C ARG A 288 -22.87 28.40 24.93
N ALA A 289 -23.10 29.70 24.69
CA ALA A 289 -22.03 30.68 24.56
C ALA A 289 -21.27 30.81 25.89
N GLU A 290 -19.97 30.53 25.86
CA GLU A 290 -19.12 30.51 27.05
C GLU A 290 -17.94 31.48 26.92
N GLY A 291 -17.52 32.05 28.04
CA GLY A 291 -16.48 33.09 28.12
C GLY A 291 -16.84 34.20 29.12
N PHE A 292 -15.90 35.12 29.33
CA PHE A 292 -16.16 36.34 30.10
C PHE A 292 -16.96 37.33 29.24
N TRP A 293 -17.92 38.04 29.82
CA TRP A 293 -18.66 39.07 29.08
C TRP A 293 -17.72 40.27 28.78
N PRO A 294 -17.66 40.82 27.55
CA PRO A 294 -18.54 40.60 26.40
C PRO A 294 -18.08 39.50 25.40
N PHE A 295 -17.00 38.78 25.65
CA PHE A 295 -16.36 37.81 24.74
C PHE A 295 -16.96 36.38 24.77
N ARG A 296 -18.23 36.22 25.17
CA ARG A 296 -18.89 34.90 25.16
C ARG A 296 -19.05 34.42 23.72
N SER A 297 -18.64 33.19 23.42
CA SER A 297 -18.75 32.65 22.07
C SER A 297 -19.01 31.15 22.02
N GLU A 298 -19.59 30.70 20.92
CA GLU A 298 -19.79 29.29 20.57
C GLU A 298 -18.64 28.74 19.70
N ARG A 299 -17.56 29.51 19.52
CA ARG A 299 -16.39 29.12 18.72
C ARG A 299 -15.75 27.82 19.21
N TRP A 300 -15.96 27.45 20.46
CA TRP A 300 -15.48 26.17 21.01
C TRP A 300 -16.23 24.98 20.42
N PHE A 301 -17.54 25.09 20.19
CA PHE A 301 -18.36 24.01 19.66
C PHE A 301 -18.12 23.86 18.16
N ARG A 302 -18.07 24.99 17.42
CA ARG A 302 -17.72 25.00 15.99
C ARG A 302 -16.37 24.36 15.70
N ARG A 303 -15.39 24.51 16.60
CA ARG A 303 -14.07 23.85 16.47
C ARG A 303 -14.12 22.33 16.67
N LEU A 304 -15.07 21.82 17.46
CA LEU A 304 -15.22 20.39 17.71
C LEU A 304 -16.06 19.67 16.64
N THR A 305 -17.00 20.40 16.03
CA THR A 305 -17.87 19.87 14.98
C THR A 305 -17.34 20.11 13.57
N ALA A 306 -16.30 20.93 13.41
CA ALA A 306 -15.59 21.08 12.14
C ALA A 306 -15.08 19.71 11.68
N VAL A 307 -15.45 19.32 10.46
CA VAL A 307 -14.92 18.12 9.80
C VAL A 307 -13.44 18.40 9.50
N PRO A 308 -12.50 17.52 9.89
CA PRO A 308 -11.11 17.68 9.46
C PRO A 308 -11.06 17.59 7.93
N ALA A 309 -10.38 18.54 7.29
CA ALA A 309 -10.08 18.49 5.86
C ALA A 309 -9.15 17.31 5.54
#